data_AF-A0A117IVL0-F1
#
_entry.id   AF-A0A117IVL0-F1
#
_cell.length_a   1.000
_cell.length_b   1.000
_cell.length_c   1.000
_cell.angle_alpha   90.00
_cell.angle_beta   90.00
_cell.angle_gamma   90.00
#
_symmetry.space_group_name_H-M   'P 1'
#
loop_
_entity.id
_entity.type
_entity.pdbx_description
1 polymer ?
#
loop_
_entity_poly.entity_id
_entity_poly.type
_entity_poly.pdbx_seq_one_letter_code
_entity_poly.pdbx_strand_id
1 'polypeptide(L)'
;MAHDEILAFLQELDRLHDRLRGHTSELLLHGAALGDHRELSHELRTDRREDGSVEVSLLHRFVVGLTPDFALTHEVDLVARLTVSTPHSSARVAVDAYLDHPVADLPEGPSVLWERQVDGVGLGEALRFLGAAVEELRGLENPFGPLAEPDGR
;
A
#
# COMPACT_ATOMS: atom_id res chain seq x y z
N MET A 1 8.72 23.50 -9.94
CA MET A 1 9.28 23.15 -8.62
C MET A 1 10.73 23.56 -8.59
N ALA A 2 11.16 24.20 -7.51
CA ALA A 2 12.58 24.52 -7.32
C ALA A 2 13.38 23.23 -7.08
N HIS A 3 14.67 23.23 -7.40
CA HIS A 3 15.56 22.07 -7.23
C HIS A 3 15.54 21.51 -5.79
N ASP A 4 15.51 22.38 -4.79
CA ASP A 4 15.52 21.98 -3.38
C ASP A 4 14.20 21.33 -2.95
N GLU A 5 13.08 21.72 -3.56
CA GLU A 5 11.77 21.09 -3.33
C GLU A 5 11.74 19.66 -3.88
N ILE A 6 12.39 19.43 -5.03
CA ILE A 6 12.52 18.10 -5.63
C ILE A 6 13.38 17.20 -4.73
N LEU A 7 14.50 17.70 -4.22
CA LEU A 7 15.36 16.92 -3.33
C LEU A 7 14.66 16.56 -2.02
N ALA A 8 13.98 17.53 -1.39
CA ALA A 8 13.21 17.28 -0.18
C ALA A 8 12.09 16.25 -0.41
N PHE A 9 11.42 16.34 -1.56
CA PHE A 9 10.41 15.38 -1.97
C PHE A 9 10.96 13.96 -2.11
N LEU A 10 12.06 13.78 -2.84
CA LEU A 10 12.68 12.47 -3.04
C LEU A 10 13.17 11.84 -1.73
N GLN A 11 13.73 12.66 -0.83
CA GLN A 11 14.15 12.19 0.49
C GLN A 11 12.97 11.72 1.35
N GLU A 12 11.84 12.43 1.29
CA GLU A 12 10.66 12.02 2.06
C GLU A 12 10.03 10.75 1.49
N LEU A 13 10.00 10.61 0.16
CA LEU A 13 9.57 9.36 -0.48
C LEU A 13 10.42 8.16 -0.08
N ASP A 14 11.75 8.31 -0.06
CA ASP A 14 12.67 7.24 0.33
C ASP A 14 12.42 6.80 1.78
N ARG A 15 12.20 7.75 2.69
CA ARG A 15 11.82 7.46 4.09
C ARG A 15 10.49 6.73 4.19
N LEU A 16 9.49 7.14 3.41
CA LEU A 16 8.18 6.48 3.39
C LEU A 16 8.30 5.05 2.87
N HIS A 17 9.09 4.84 1.81
CA HIS A 17 9.37 3.52 1.26
C HIS A 17 10.04 2.62 2.29
N ASP A 18 11.07 3.11 2.98
CA ASP A 18 11.75 2.35 4.02
C ASP A 18 10.83 1.98 5.18
N ARG A 19 9.97 2.91 5.61
CA ARG A 19 8.98 2.66 6.67
C ARG A 19 7.96 1.60 6.26
N LEU A 20 7.40 1.71 5.06
CA LEU A 20 6.46 0.72 4.52
C LEU A 20 7.14 -0.63 4.33
N ARG A 21 8.38 -0.66 3.83
CA ARG A 21 9.17 -1.88 3.66
C ARG A 21 9.41 -2.59 5.00
N GLY A 22 9.80 -1.84 6.03
CA GLY A 22 9.99 -2.38 7.37
C GLY A 22 8.69 -2.97 7.93
N HIS A 23 7.60 -2.20 7.87
CA HIS A 23 6.29 -2.65 8.35
C HIS A 23 5.78 -3.87 7.59
N THR A 24 5.93 -3.90 6.27
CA THR A 24 5.47 -5.01 5.44
C THR A 24 6.27 -6.28 5.71
N SER A 25 7.59 -6.16 5.92
CA SER A 25 8.44 -7.27 6.34
C SER A 25 8.04 -7.81 7.72
N GLU A 26 7.72 -6.92 8.67
CA GLU A 26 7.23 -7.32 10.00
C GLU A 26 5.91 -8.08 9.92
N LEU A 27 4.98 -7.63 9.08
CA LEU A 27 3.70 -8.30 8.83
C LEU A 27 3.90 -9.69 8.21
N LEU A 28 4.85 -9.86 7.28
CA LEU A 28 5.19 -11.17 6.70
C LEU A 28 5.65 -12.17 7.78
N LEU A 29 6.53 -11.71 8.68
CA LEU A 29 7.16 -12.53 9.71
C LEU A 29 6.23 -12.87 10.86
N HIS A 30 5.31 -11.97 11.22
CA HIS A 30 4.42 -12.13 12.38
C HIS A 30 2.96 -12.44 12.02
N GLY A 31 2.59 -12.36 10.74
CA GLY A 31 1.27 -12.70 10.22
C GLY A 31 1.04 -14.21 10.19
N ALA A 32 1.07 -14.87 11.35
CA ALA A 32 0.94 -16.32 11.48
C ALA A 32 -0.35 -16.90 10.84
N ALA A 33 -1.34 -16.06 10.55
CA ALA A 33 -2.64 -16.44 9.97
C ALA A 33 -2.72 -16.39 8.43
N LEU A 34 -1.66 -16.03 7.70
CA LEU A 34 -1.71 -15.84 6.24
C LEU A 34 -1.03 -16.99 5.48
N GLY A 35 -1.66 -18.16 5.37
CA GLY A 35 -1.19 -19.29 4.55
C GLY A 35 0.26 -19.77 4.82
N ASP A 36 0.63 -20.89 4.18
CA ASP A 36 1.97 -21.48 4.35
C ASP A 36 3.00 -20.94 3.35
N HIS A 37 2.53 -20.39 2.22
CA HIS A 37 3.40 -19.85 1.18
C HIS A 37 3.17 -18.36 1.03
N ARG A 38 4.26 -17.58 1.13
CA ARG A 38 4.21 -16.12 1.11
C ARG A 38 5.31 -15.56 0.24
N GLU A 39 4.94 -14.69 -0.68
CA GLU A 39 5.86 -13.86 -1.44
C GLU A 39 5.66 -12.40 -1.04
N LEU A 40 6.76 -11.66 -0.91
CA LEU A 40 6.75 -10.23 -0.67
C LEU A 40 7.58 -9.53 -1.74
N SER A 41 6.98 -8.57 -2.43
CA SER A 41 7.68 -7.71 -3.38
C SER A 41 7.49 -6.24 -3.05
N HIS A 42 8.48 -5.43 -3.42
CA HIS A 42 8.51 -3.99 -3.18
C HIS A 42 8.84 -3.29 -4.49
N GLU A 43 8.01 -2.34 -4.90
CA GLU A 43 8.15 -1.61 -6.15
C GLU A 43 7.97 -0.10 -5.90
N LEU A 44 8.89 0.70 -6.42
CA LEU A 44 8.73 2.14 -6.56
C LEU A 44 8.53 2.45 -8.04
N ARG A 45 7.38 3.05 -8.36
CA ARG A 45 7.01 3.44 -9.72
C ARG A 45 6.92 4.94 -9.83
N THR A 46 7.33 5.46 -10.98
CA THR A 46 7.15 6.86 -11.34
C THR A 46 6.65 6.92 -12.77
N ASP A 47 5.41 7.32 -12.93
CA ASP A 47 4.69 7.31 -14.20
C ASP A 47 4.27 8.74 -14.55
N ARG A 48 4.62 9.19 -15.76
CA ARG A 48 4.15 10.47 -16.29
C ARG A 48 2.80 10.26 -16.97
N ARG A 49 1.79 11.03 -16.56
CA ARG A 49 0.43 10.95 -17.11
C ARG A 49 0.25 11.88 -18.31
N GLU A 50 -0.79 11.61 -19.10
CA GLU A 50 -1.10 12.36 -20.32
C GLU A 50 -1.43 13.83 -20.05
N ASP A 51 -2.03 14.12 -18.89
CA ASP A 51 -2.33 15.47 -18.42
C ASP A 51 -1.09 16.26 -17.94
N GLY A 52 0.10 15.65 -18.03
CA GLY A 52 1.37 16.23 -17.61
C GLY A 52 1.67 16.09 -16.12
N SER A 53 0.77 15.49 -15.33
CA SER A 53 1.04 15.15 -13.93
C SER A 53 2.03 13.98 -13.83
N VAL A 54 2.65 13.83 -12.67
CA VAL A 54 3.54 12.72 -12.34
C VAL A 54 2.95 11.95 -11.19
N GLU A 55 2.72 10.66 -11.38
CA GLU A 55 2.33 9.74 -10.33
C GLU A 55 3.57 9.02 -9.80
N VAL A 56 3.74 9.01 -8.49
CA VAL A 56 4.72 8.19 -7.80
C VAL A 56 3.97 7.21 -6.92
N SER A 57 4.26 5.91 -7.05
CA SER A 57 3.63 4.86 -6.26
C SER A 57 4.68 3.99 -5.58
N LEU A 58 4.50 3.76 -4.29
CA LEU A 58 5.18 2.77 -3.49
C LEU A 58 4.21 1.59 -3.31
N LEU A 59 4.57 0.45 -3.86
CA LEU A 59 3.77 -0.76 -3.84
C LEU A 59 4.52 -1.83 -3.05
N HIS A 60 3.88 -2.38 -2.03
CA HIS A 60 4.38 -3.49 -1.25
C HIS A 60 3.36 -4.62 -1.33
N ARG A 61 3.64 -5.62 -2.15
CA ARG A 61 2.71 -6.70 -2.48
C ARG A 61 3.02 -7.96 -1.68
N PHE A 62 1.99 -8.53 -1.10
CA PHE A 62 1.98 -9.84 -0.48
C PHE A 62 1.19 -10.80 -1.36
N VAL A 63 1.79 -11.92 -1.74
CA VAL A 63 1.05 -13.02 -2.37
C VAL A 63 1.00 -14.17 -1.37
N VAL A 64 -0.20 -14.61 -1.03
CA VAL A 64 -0.45 -15.71 -0.10
C VAL A 64 -1.01 -16.90 -0.88
N GLY A 65 -0.23 -17.97 -0.94
CA GLY A 65 -0.68 -19.25 -1.50
C GLY A 65 -1.54 -20.02 -0.50
N LEU A 66 -2.74 -20.37 -0.91
CA LEU A 66 -3.73 -21.05 -0.05
C LEU A 66 -3.79 -22.56 -0.31
N THR A 67 -3.27 -22.99 -1.46
CA THR A 67 -3.13 -24.39 -1.81
C THR A 67 -1.65 -24.72 -2.08
N PRO A 68 -1.19 -25.96 -1.83
CA PRO A 68 0.21 -26.34 -2.07
C PRO A 68 0.66 -26.23 -3.53
N ASP A 69 -0.28 -26.26 -4.47
CA ASP A 69 -0.06 -26.11 -5.91
C ASP A 69 -0.24 -24.66 -6.40
N PHE A 70 -0.53 -23.72 -5.48
CA PHE A 70 -0.77 -22.31 -5.78
C PHE A 70 -1.93 -22.04 -6.76
N ALA A 71 -2.85 -23.00 -6.91
CA ALA A 71 -4.05 -22.82 -7.71
C ALA A 71 -4.97 -21.73 -7.15
N LEU A 72 -4.86 -21.42 -5.84
CA LEU A 72 -5.54 -20.30 -5.20
C LEU A 72 -4.53 -19.40 -4.49
N THR A 73 -4.60 -18.12 -4.81
CA THR A 73 -3.78 -17.08 -4.22
C THR A 73 -4.63 -15.90 -3.76
N HIS A 74 -4.18 -15.21 -2.73
CA HIS A 74 -4.65 -13.86 -2.43
C HIS A 74 -3.48 -12.91 -2.60
N GLU A 75 -3.70 -11.81 -3.30
CA GLU A 75 -2.74 -10.71 -3.34
C GLU A 75 -3.22 -9.58 -2.43
N VAL A 76 -2.34 -9.03 -1.63
CA VAL A 76 -2.60 -7.86 -0.80
C VAL A 76 -1.53 -6.82 -1.05
N ASP A 77 -1.95 -5.64 -1.47
CA ASP A 77 -1.10 -4.53 -1.85
C ASP A 77 -1.20 -3.42 -0.80
N LEU A 78 -0.07 -3.12 -0.15
CA LEU A 78 0.10 -1.88 0.61
C LEU A 78 0.58 -0.81 -0.36
N VAL A 79 -0.29 0.14 -0.67
CA VAL A 79 -0.07 1.17 -1.68
C VAL A 79 0.07 2.52 -1.00
N ALA A 80 1.15 3.25 -1.26
CA ALA A 80 1.23 4.68 -1.01
C ALA A 80 1.51 5.41 -2.33
N ARG A 81 0.62 6.31 -2.71
CA ARG A 81 0.59 6.95 -4.03
C ARG A 81 0.50 8.45 -3.89
N LEU A 82 1.29 9.17 -4.68
CA LEU A 82 1.25 10.60 -4.82
C LEU A 82 1.07 10.96 -6.30
N THR A 83 0.04 11.72 -6.63
CA THR A 83 -0.06 12.37 -7.95
C THR A 83 0.29 13.84 -7.79
N VAL A 84 1.36 14.27 -8.46
CA VAL A 84 1.84 15.65 -8.46
C VAL A 84 1.36 16.32 -9.75
N SER A 85 0.40 17.23 -9.62
CA SER A 85 0.08 18.21 -10.65
C SER A 85 0.29 19.62 -10.09
N THR A 86 0.62 20.59 -10.94
CA THR A 86 0.73 21.99 -10.52
C THR A 86 -0.55 22.72 -10.91
N PRO A 87 -1.27 23.37 -9.96
CA PRO A 87 -0.87 23.63 -8.58
C PRO A 87 -1.36 22.58 -7.54
N HIS A 88 -2.07 21.53 -7.96
CA HIS A 88 -2.77 20.60 -7.07
C HIS A 88 -2.20 19.17 -7.08
N SER A 89 -1.92 18.62 -5.91
CA SER A 89 -1.49 17.24 -5.73
C SER A 89 -2.57 16.44 -5.02
N SER A 90 -2.54 15.12 -5.22
CA SER A 90 -3.35 14.17 -4.46
C SER A 90 -2.48 13.06 -3.92
N ALA A 91 -2.90 12.47 -2.80
CA ALA A 91 -2.21 11.37 -2.18
C ALA A 91 -3.20 10.32 -1.66
N ARG A 92 -2.81 9.05 -1.73
CA ARG A 92 -3.57 7.90 -1.27
C ARG A 92 -2.65 6.93 -0.54
N VAL A 93 -3.08 6.43 0.61
CA VAL A 93 -2.49 5.24 1.25
C VAL A 93 -3.60 4.22 1.44
N ALA A 94 -3.38 2.99 1.04
CA ALA A 94 -4.39 1.95 1.10
C ALA A 94 -3.82 0.55 1.30
N VAL A 95 -4.69 -0.35 1.75
CA VAL A 95 -4.51 -1.80 1.72
C VAL A 95 -5.54 -2.34 0.74
N ASP A 96 -5.08 -2.66 -0.47
CA ASP A 96 -5.89 -3.24 -1.53
C ASP A 96 -5.74 -4.77 -1.49
N ALA A 97 -6.80 -5.52 -1.75
CA ALA A 97 -6.79 -6.97 -1.78
C ALA A 97 -7.37 -7.46 -3.10
N TYR A 98 -6.79 -8.52 -3.66
CA TYR A 98 -7.28 -9.23 -4.84
C TYR A 98 -7.45 -10.69 -4.45
N LEU A 99 -8.70 -11.13 -4.39
CA LEU A 99 -9.05 -12.44 -3.87
C LEU A 99 -9.49 -13.38 -5.00
N ASP A 100 -8.82 -14.53 -5.14
CA ASP A 100 -9.24 -15.58 -6.09
C ASP A 100 -10.54 -16.30 -5.66
N HIS A 101 -11.03 -16.04 -4.44
CA HIS A 101 -12.33 -16.52 -3.96
C HIS A 101 -12.84 -15.64 -2.80
N PRO A 102 -14.14 -15.66 -2.46
CA PRO A 102 -14.68 -14.85 -1.37
C PRO A 102 -14.14 -15.24 0.01
N VAL A 103 -13.85 -14.25 0.87
CA VAL A 103 -13.35 -14.44 2.24
C VAL A 103 -14.20 -13.60 3.20
N ALA A 104 -14.83 -14.25 4.19
CA ALA A 104 -15.78 -13.60 5.09
C ALA A 104 -16.83 -12.79 4.31
N ASP A 105 -16.89 -11.46 4.51
CA ASP A 105 -17.80 -10.54 3.81
C ASP A 105 -17.21 -9.94 2.52
N LEU A 106 -15.99 -10.31 2.14
CA LEU A 106 -15.32 -9.81 0.95
C LEU A 106 -15.63 -10.68 -0.28
N PRO A 107 -16.06 -10.08 -1.41
CA PRO A 107 -16.28 -10.80 -2.64
C PRO A 107 -14.96 -11.24 -3.29
N GLU A 108 -15.05 -12.20 -4.21
CA GLU A 108 -13.99 -12.49 -5.17
C GLU A 108 -13.62 -11.23 -5.98
N GLY A 109 -12.33 -11.06 -6.28
CA GLY A 109 -11.79 -9.93 -7.02
C GLY A 109 -11.28 -8.79 -6.14
N PRO A 110 -11.23 -7.55 -6.66
CA PRO A 110 -10.63 -6.41 -5.97
C PRO A 110 -11.51 -5.91 -4.81
N SER A 111 -10.87 -5.69 -3.67
CA SER A 111 -11.46 -5.12 -2.45
C SER A 111 -10.49 -4.13 -1.79
N VAL A 112 -11.02 -3.12 -1.10
CA VAL A 112 -10.21 -2.17 -0.32
C VAL A 112 -10.43 -2.45 1.15
N LEU A 113 -9.39 -2.90 1.86
CA LEU A 113 -9.49 -3.24 3.29
C LEU A 113 -9.38 -2.00 4.16
N TRP A 114 -8.58 -1.03 3.72
CA TRP A 114 -8.37 0.24 4.41
C TRP A 114 -7.88 1.31 3.43
N GLU A 115 -8.32 2.56 3.61
CA GLU A 115 -7.92 3.67 2.76
C GLU A 115 -7.91 5.01 3.52
N ARG A 116 -6.92 5.83 3.16
CA ARG A 116 -6.90 7.27 3.40
C ARG A 116 -6.55 7.95 2.07
N GLN A 117 -7.28 9.01 1.73
CA GLN A 117 -6.99 9.83 0.55
C GLN A 117 -7.16 11.33 0.81
N VAL A 118 -6.43 12.14 0.05
CA VAL A 118 -6.57 13.59 -0.01
C VAL A 118 -6.38 14.05 -1.45
N ASP A 119 -7.21 14.99 -1.89
CA ASP A 119 -7.20 15.51 -3.26
C ASP A 119 -7.13 17.04 -3.28
N GLY A 120 -6.53 17.59 -4.34
CA GLY A 120 -6.57 19.02 -4.61
C GLY A 120 -5.67 19.89 -3.73
N VAL A 121 -4.78 19.29 -2.94
CA VAL A 121 -3.95 19.99 -1.94
C VAL A 121 -2.59 20.42 -2.50
N GLY A 122 -1.85 21.27 -1.79
CA GLY A 122 -0.47 21.56 -2.17
C GLY A 122 0.45 20.35 -1.97
N LEU A 123 1.54 20.25 -2.73
CA LEU A 123 2.51 19.14 -2.63
C LEU A 123 2.99 18.89 -1.19
N GLY A 124 3.33 19.95 -0.46
CA GLY A 124 3.78 19.84 0.93
C GLY A 124 2.69 19.38 1.91
N GLU A 125 1.41 19.54 1.57
CA GLU A 125 0.30 18.99 2.34
C GLU A 125 0.06 17.52 1.98
N ALA A 126 0.10 17.17 0.70
CA ALA A 126 0.01 15.78 0.24
C ALA A 126 1.13 14.90 0.87
N LEU A 127 2.36 15.41 0.97
CA LEU A 127 3.47 14.70 1.60
C LEU A 127 3.28 14.50 3.11
N ARG A 128 2.83 15.54 3.83
CA ARG A 128 2.51 15.42 5.26
C ARG A 128 1.38 14.43 5.49
N PHE A 129 0.37 14.45 4.61
CA PHE A 129 -0.71 13.49 4.62
C PHE A 129 -0.21 12.06 4.43
N LEU A 130 0.65 11.80 3.43
CA LEU A 130 1.25 10.48 3.21
C LEU A 130 1.97 9.96 4.44
N GLY A 131 2.83 10.79 5.05
CA GLY A 131 3.52 10.42 6.28
C GLY A 131 2.56 10.07 7.42
N ALA A 132 1.54 10.90 7.66
CA ALA A 132 0.56 10.64 8.69
C ALA A 132 -0.25 9.36 8.43
N ALA A 133 -0.69 9.14 7.19
CA ALA A 133 -1.47 7.97 6.81
C ALA A 133 -0.64 6.67 6.86
N VAL A 134 0.65 6.72 6.51
CA VAL A 134 1.56 5.56 6.70
C VAL A 134 1.75 5.24 8.18
N GLU A 135 1.91 6.23 9.06
CA GLU A 135 1.99 5.97 10.50
C GLU A 135 0.67 5.44 11.07
N GLU A 136 -0.47 5.93 10.59
CA GLU A 136 -1.78 5.38 10.94
C GLU A 136 -1.90 3.90 10.54
N LEU A 137 -1.52 3.58 9.30
CA LEU A 137 -1.48 2.20 8.79
C LEU A 137 -0.61 1.30 9.67
N ARG A 138 0.59 1.76 10.04
CA ARG A 138 1.52 1.02 10.91
C ARG A 138 0.97 0.80 12.32
N GLY A 139 0.09 1.69 12.78
CA GLY A 139 -0.57 1.60 14.08
C GLY A 139 -1.80 0.68 14.09
N LEU A 140 -2.22 0.13 12.94
CA LEU A 140 -3.33 -0.82 12.89
C LEU A 140 -2.91 -2.15 13.52
N GLU A 141 -3.74 -2.66 14.43
CA GLU A 141 -3.53 -3.96 15.07
C GLU A 141 -3.51 -5.11 14.05
N ASN A 142 -4.36 -5.03 13.01
CA ASN A 142 -4.38 -5.98 11.91
C ASN A 142 -4.83 -5.31 10.60
N PRO A 143 -3.92 -4.86 9.72
CA PRO A 143 -4.27 -4.26 8.43
C PRO A 143 -4.92 -5.26 7.47
N PHE A 144 -4.84 -6.56 7.76
CA PHE A 144 -5.42 -7.66 7.00
C PHE A 144 -6.64 -8.27 7.70
N GLY A 145 -7.22 -7.58 8.69
CA GLY A 145 -8.31 -8.08 9.56
C GLY A 145 -9.32 -9.02 8.88
N PRO A 146 -9.92 -8.63 7.74
CA PRO A 146 -10.91 -9.46 7.04
C PRO A 146 -10.36 -10.77 6.43
N LEU A 147 -9.06 -10.86 6.21
CA LEU A 147 -8.36 -11.99 5.58
C LEU A 147 -7.70 -12.93 6.60
N ALA A 148 -7.50 -12.47 7.83
CA ALA A 148 -7.04 -13.34 8.90
C ALA A 148 -8.18 -14.32 9.23
N GLU A 149 -7.95 -15.62 9.03
CA GLU A 149 -8.92 -16.63 9.44
C GLU A 149 -9.28 -16.41 10.93
N PRO A 150 -10.57 -16.51 11.32
CA PRO A 150 -10.89 -16.62 12.72
C PRO A 150 -10.22 -17.90 13.24
N ASP A 151 -9.43 -17.79 14.31
CA ASP A 151 -8.86 -18.94 15.03
C ASP A 151 -9.88 -20.08 15.12
N GLY A 152 -9.69 -21.13 14.30
CA GLY A 152 -10.50 -22.32 14.37
C GLY A 152 -10.79 -22.99 13.04
N ARG A 153 -9.87 -23.86 12.60
CA ARG A 153 -10.13 -25.31 12.52
C ARG A 153 -8.86 -26.14 12.38
#